data_AF-A0A916DMK1-F1
#
_entry.id   AF-A0A916DMK1-F1
#
_cell.length_a   1.000
_cell.length_b   1.000
_cell.length_c   1.000
_cell.angle_alpha   90.00
_cell.angle_beta   90.00
_cell.angle_gamma   90.00
#
_symmetry.space_group_name_H-M   'P 1'
#
loop_
_entity.id
_entity.type
_entity.pdbx_description
1 polymer ?
#
loop_
_entity_poly.entity_id
_entity_poly.type
_entity_poly.pdbx_seq_one_letter_code
_entity_poly.pdbx_strand_id
1 'polypeptide(L)'
;MPGVITDHSCIRCGKAIPRGQAFVDTSGKWWCRECFTSHGLRQSSPRPGSPGDGPIAIEGPNFAGKTRAPCPKCGAAMTPGIPACSVCAYDPASIPLDPAKARDILGDFDPDATPKEKGEPRTIKKPPKPRIPTCTNCGYSLKGLPAQPSGGIVCPECSTHNTVVLRRDEDEETSREIARWTYLKPLYLLIGGLIGYVLLLIARGWINGNLDASIYGIVRAPGQRGWNVALVNVLVGLAFYAWTVVVASTLTILAGLAWAGLSTTFRVLFLQSAGLLATIFAVWTLLYTIPLPLPWWAISAFCGLFYIYYLADMQEIEWWDATVIMLATGVVVGATLLVASRVF
;
A
#
# COMPACT_ATOMS: atom_id res chain seq x y z
N MET A 1 -51.36 2.33 21.44
CA MET A 1 -52.01 2.74 20.17
C MET A 1 -51.09 2.34 19.03
N PRO A 2 -51.45 1.36 18.18
CA PRO A 2 -50.61 1.00 17.04
C PRO A 2 -50.60 2.15 16.03
N GLY A 3 -49.45 2.82 15.93
CA GLY A 3 -49.21 3.91 14.97
C GLY A 3 -49.16 3.37 13.55
N VAL A 4 -49.90 4.06 12.69
CA VAL A 4 -50.15 3.78 11.28
C VAL A 4 -48.85 3.62 10.50
N ILE A 5 -48.73 2.50 9.79
CA ILE A 5 -47.68 2.28 8.80
C ILE A 5 -47.94 3.25 7.64
N THR A 6 -46.99 4.14 7.35
CA THR A 6 -47.14 5.18 6.33
C THR A 6 -47.23 4.57 4.92
N ASP A 7 -48.44 4.55 4.37
CA ASP A 7 -48.69 4.25 2.96
C ASP A 7 -48.14 5.39 2.08
N HIS A 8 -47.41 5.06 1.02
CA HIS A 8 -46.98 6.04 0.02
C HIS A 8 -48.20 6.51 -0.79
N SER A 9 -48.33 7.81 -1.05
CA SER A 9 -49.39 8.35 -1.90
C SER A 9 -48.93 8.53 -3.36
N CYS A 10 -49.81 8.25 -4.31
CA CYS A 10 -49.55 8.48 -5.73
C CYS A 10 -49.45 9.99 -6.02
N ILE A 11 -48.36 10.42 -6.65
CA ILE A 11 -48.11 11.84 -6.96
C ILE A 11 -49.21 12.47 -7.83
N ARG A 12 -49.87 11.68 -8.69
CA ARG A 12 -50.85 12.19 -9.65
C ARG A 12 -52.27 12.22 -9.10
N CYS A 13 -52.71 11.17 -8.43
CA CYS A 13 -54.10 11.04 -7.97
C CYS A 13 -54.26 11.13 -6.45
N GLY A 14 -53.17 11.22 -5.68
CA GLY A 14 -53.18 11.33 -4.22
C GLY A 14 -53.61 10.06 -3.46
N LYS A 15 -54.05 9.00 -4.16
CA LYS A 15 -54.48 7.75 -3.51
C LYS A 15 -53.31 7.06 -2.80
N ALA A 16 -53.56 6.53 -1.60
CA ALA A 16 -52.64 5.67 -0.88
C ALA A 16 -52.38 4.39 -1.70
N ILE A 17 -51.10 3.99 -1.80
CA ILE A 17 -50.67 2.84 -2.58
C ILE A 17 -50.34 1.70 -1.60
N PRO A 18 -50.99 0.53 -1.73
CA PRO A 18 -50.66 -0.63 -0.92
C PRO A 18 -49.20 -1.06 -1.11
N ARG A 19 -48.57 -1.56 -0.03
CA ARG A 19 -47.22 -2.14 -0.11
C ARG A 19 -47.15 -3.21 -1.21
N GLY A 20 -46.16 -3.08 -2.10
CA GLY A 20 -45.92 -3.99 -3.23
C GLY A 20 -46.59 -3.59 -4.54
N GLN A 21 -47.38 -2.51 -4.59
CA GLN A 21 -48.05 -2.03 -5.81
C GLN A 21 -47.58 -0.65 -6.29
N ALA A 22 -46.53 -0.10 -5.68
CA ALA A 22 -46.03 1.22 -5.99
C ALA A 22 -44.95 1.18 -7.08
N PHE A 23 -45.07 2.09 -8.04
CA PHE A 23 -44.10 2.29 -9.12
C PHE A 23 -43.30 3.56 -8.85
N VAL A 24 -41.99 3.52 -9.04
CA VAL A 24 -41.09 4.67 -8.83
C VAL A 24 -40.56 5.12 -10.18
N ASP A 25 -40.73 6.41 -10.50
CA ASP A 25 -40.12 6.98 -11.71
C ASP A 25 -38.62 7.26 -11.53
N THR A 26 -37.94 7.67 -12.60
CA THR A 26 -36.50 8.02 -12.54
C THR A 26 -36.18 9.21 -11.63
N SER A 27 -37.18 9.99 -11.21
CA SER A 27 -37.05 11.10 -10.25
C SER A 27 -37.32 10.68 -8.80
N GLY A 28 -37.61 9.40 -8.55
CA GLY A 28 -37.88 8.89 -7.20
C GLY A 28 -39.30 9.14 -6.70
N LYS A 29 -40.24 9.54 -7.57
CA LYS A 29 -41.64 9.80 -7.17
C LYS A 29 -42.49 8.53 -7.29
N TRP A 30 -43.45 8.38 -6.38
CA TRP A 30 -44.33 7.21 -6.29
C TRP A 30 -45.61 7.38 -7.12
N TRP A 31 -45.94 6.36 -7.91
CA TRP A 31 -47.09 6.32 -8.81
C TRP A 31 -47.92 5.05 -8.55
N CYS A 32 -49.26 5.18 -8.59
CA CYS A 32 -50.13 4.01 -8.65
C CYS A 32 -50.17 3.44 -10.08
N ARG A 33 -50.47 2.15 -10.20
CA ARG A 33 -50.46 1.43 -11.49
C ARG A 33 -51.25 2.14 -12.60
N GLU A 34 -52.47 2.59 -12.28
CA GLU A 34 -53.36 3.30 -13.22
C GLU A 34 -52.77 4.64 -13.70
N CYS A 35 -52.16 5.40 -12.78
CA CYS A 35 -51.55 6.68 -13.12
C CYS A 35 -50.24 6.50 -13.90
N PHE A 36 -49.49 5.44 -13.62
CA PHE A 36 -48.24 5.13 -14.32
C PHE A 36 -48.50 4.70 -15.78
N THR A 37 -49.48 3.82 -16.01
CA THR A 37 -49.86 3.39 -17.37
C THR A 37 -50.54 4.49 -18.17
N SER A 38 -51.40 5.31 -17.56
CA SER A 38 -52.05 6.44 -18.24
C SER A 38 -51.12 7.63 -18.50
N HIS A 39 -50.05 7.78 -17.72
CA HIS A 39 -48.96 8.71 -18.00
C HIS A 39 -47.96 8.13 -19.00
N GLY A 40 -48.32 7.02 -19.64
CA GLY A 40 -47.56 6.28 -20.62
C GLY A 40 -46.55 7.18 -21.32
N LEU A 41 -45.28 6.86 -21.08
CA LEU A 41 -44.20 7.20 -21.98
C LEU A 41 -44.76 7.06 -23.39
N ARG A 42 -45.03 8.18 -24.05
CA ARG A 42 -44.84 8.31 -25.49
C ARG A 42 -43.36 7.98 -25.67
N GLN A 43 -43.06 6.69 -25.71
CA GLN A 43 -41.80 6.16 -26.13
C GLN A 43 -41.61 6.73 -27.52
N SER A 44 -40.64 7.63 -27.63
CA SER A 44 -39.95 7.91 -28.88
C SER A 44 -39.76 6.59 -29.62
N SER A 45 -40.24 6.56 -30.85
CA SER A 45 -40.21 5.47 -31.83
C SER A 45 -39.15 4.39 -31.54
N PRO A 46 -39.53 3.10 -31.49
CA PRO A 46 -38.59 2.02 -31.25
C PRO A 46 -37.58 1.94 -32.39
N ARG A 47 -36.29 1.93 -32.04
CA ARG A 47 -35.19 1.54 -32.92
C ARG A 47 -35.28 0.00 -33.05
N PRO A 48 -35.46 -0.56 -34.25
CA PRO A 48 -35.59 -2.01 -34.41
C PRO A 48 -34.21 -2.65 -34.20
N GLY A 49 -34.06 -3.51 -33.19
CA GLY A 49 -32.84 -4.31 -33.07
C GLY A 49 -32.46 -4.92 -31.72
N SER A 50 -33.18 -4.70 -30.61
CA SER A 50 -32.86 -5.38 -29.35
C SER A 50 -34.01 -6.27 -28.87
N PRO A 51 -33.89 -7.61 -28.97
CA PRO A 51 -34.87 -8.52 -28.39
C PRO A 51 -34.60 -8.68 -26.89
N GLY A 52 -35.52 -8.22 -26.02
CA GLY A 52 -35.66 -8.84 -24.70
C GLY A 52 -35.86 -7.98 -23.45
N ASP A 53 -35.78 -6.64 -23.49
CA ASP A 53 -35.87 -5.86 -22.25
C ASP A 53 -37.32 -5.48 -21.89
N GLY A 54 -38.00 -6.41 -21.22
CA GLY A 54 -39.17 -6.10 -20.41
C GLY A 54 -38.82 -5.18 -19.24
N PRO A 55 -39.80 -4.52 -18.60
CA PRO A 55 -39.57 -3.69 -17.44
C PRO A 55 -38.88 -4.51 -16.34
N ILE A 56 -37.63 -4.16 -16.05
CA ILE A 56 -36.83 -4.76 -14.97
C ILE A 56 -37.56 -4.45 -13.66
N ALA A 57 -38.13 -5.47 -13.03
CA ALA A 57 -38.62 -5.35 -11.67
C ALA A 57 -37.41 -5.08 -10.78
N ILE A 58 -37.28 -3.84 -10.29
CA ILE A 58 -36.27 -3.51 -9.29
C ILE A 58 -36.72 -4.18 -7.99
N GLU A 59 -36.24 -5.39 -7.75
CA GLU A 59 -36.30 -5.99 -6.42
C GLU A 59 -35.67 -4.99 -5.44
N GLY A 60 -36.41 -4.66 -4.36
CA GLY A 60 -35.91 -3.74 -3.35
C GLY A 60 -34.52 -4.19 -2.86
N PRO A 61 -33.59 -3.26 -2.60
CA PRO A 61 -32.22 -3.61 -2.24
C PRO A 61 -32.21 -4.63 -1.10
N ASN A 62 -31.71 -5.84 -1.39
CA ASN A 62 -31.59 -6.89 -0.40
C ASN A 62 -30.48 -6.51 0.59
N PHE A 63 -30.87 -6.05 1.78
CA PHE A 63 -29.97 -5.69 2.87
C PHE A 63 -29.67 -6.85 3.82
N ALA A 64 -30.11 -8.09 3.51
CA ALA A 64 -29.79 -9.25 4.33
C ALA A 64 -28.27 -9.41 4.46
N GLY A 65 -27.78 -9.43 5.71
CA GLY A 65 -26.36 -9.57 6.04
C GLY A 65 -25.50 -8.31 5.88
N LYS A 66 -26.06 -7.17 5.44
CA LYS A 66 -25.33 -5.88 5.40
C LYS A 66 -25.65 -5.08 6.66
N THR A 67 -24.65 -4.80 7.48
CA THR A 67 -24.75 -3.91 8.64
C THR A 67 -24.10 -2.56 8.33
N ARG A 68 -24.71 -1.46 8.79
CA ARG A 68 -24.04 -0.16 8.84
C ARG A 68 -23.04 -0.12 10.00
N ALA A 69 -22.22 0.93 10.04
CA ALA A 69 -21.42 1.23 11.22
C ALA A 69 -22.30 1.19 12.49
N PRO A 70 -21.80 0.66 13.61
CA PRO A 70 -22.55 0.59 14.86
C PRO A 70 -22.94 2.00 15.33
N CYS A 71 -24.05 2.10 16.05
CA CYS A 71 -24.55 3.36 16.59
C CYS A 71 -23.49 4.02 17.49
N PRO A 72 -23.12 5.29 17.27
CA PRO A 72 -22.07 5.95 18.03
C PRO A 72 -22.41 6.10 19.52
N LYS A 73 -23.70 6.11 19.86
CA LYS A 73 -24.16 6.31 21.24
C LYS A 73 -24.23 5.02 22.08
N CYS A 74 -24.55 3.88 21.46
CA CYS A 74 -24.79 2.62 22.20
C CYS A 74 -24.09 1.39 21.63
N GLY A 75 -23.38 1.52 20.50
CA GLY A 75 -22.66 0.42 19.85
C GLY A 75 -23.54 -0.61 19.12
N ALA A 76 -24.87 -0.50 19.18
CA ALA A 76 -25.77 -1.45 18.52
C ALA A 76 -25.63 -1.40 16.99
N ALA A 77 -25.69 -2.56 16.33
CA ALA A 77 -25.64 -2.66 14.88
C ALA A 77 -26.84 -1.95 14.23
N MET A 78 -26.60 -1.11 13.23
CA MET A 78 -27.65 -0.37 12.52
C MET A 78 -28.08 -1.09 11.24
N THR A 79 -29.39 -1.17 11.01
CA THR A 79 -29.99 -1.70 9.79
C THR A 79 -29.90 -0.67 8.67
N PRO A 80 -29.42 -1.02 7.46
CA PRO A 80 -29.40 -0.11 6.32
C PRO A 80 -30.81 0.39 5.99
N GLY A 81 -30.94 1.69 5.70
CA GLY A 81 -32.22 2.32 5.33
C GLY A 81 -33.09 2.78 6.50
N ILE A 82 -32.76 2.42 7.75
CA ILE A 82 -33.42 2.97 8.94
C ILE A 82 -32.51 4.08 9.50
N PRO A 83 -32.96 5.36 9.54
CA PRO A 83 -32.12 6.45 9.99
C PRO A 83 -31.80 6.34 11.49
N ALA A 84 -32.80 6.08 12.33
CA ALA A 84 -32.63 5.99 13.77
C ALA A 84 -32.15 4.60 14.23
N CYS A 85 -31.31 4.58 15.27
CA CYS A 85 -30.92 3.37 15.97
C CYS A 85 -32.15 2.72 16.64
N SER A 86 -32.41 1.44 16.36
CA SER A 86 -33.55 0.70 16.92
C SER A 86 -33.48 0.51 18.44
N VAL A 87 -32.29 0.60 19.04
CA VAL A 87 -32.08 0.35 20.48
C VAL A 87 -32.22 1.63 21.31
N CYS A 88 -31.61 2.73 20.87
CA CYS A 88 -31.57 3.98 21.66
C CYS A 88 -32.28 5.17 20.99
N ALA A 89 -32.93 4.95 19.84
CA ALA A 89 -33.59 5.97 19.03
C ALA A 89 -32.69 7.12 18.56
N TYR A 90 -31.36 6.97 18.66
CA TYR A 90 -30.41 7.97 18.18
C TYR A 90 -30.47 8.09 16.66
N ASP A 91 -30.78 9.27 16.14
CA ASP A 91 -30.80 9.58 14.71
C ASP A 91 -29.53 10.33 14.31
N PRO A 92 -28.62 9.73 13.52
CA PRO A 92 -27.41 10.40 13.04
C PRO A 92 -27.73 11.59 12.12
N ALA A 93 -28.93 11.68 11.53
CA ALA A 93 -29.34 12.86 10.77
C ALA A 93 -29.60 14.08 11.67
N SER A 94 -29.74 13.89 12.98
CA SER A 94 -29.90 14.98 13.95
C SER A 94 -28.59 15.67 14.34
N ILE A 95 -27.44 15.13 13.93
CA ILE A 95 -26.13 15.73 14.19
C ILE A 95 -25.99 17.00 13.33
N PRO A 96 -25.76 18.18 13.93
CA PRO A 96 -25.51 19.40 13.17
C PRO A 96 -24.27 19.24 12.28
N LEU A 97 -24.31 19.78 11.07
CA LEU A 97 -23.16 19.82 10.14
C LEU A 97 -21.99 20.68 10.66
N ASP A 98 -22.20 21.43 11.74
CA ASP A 98 -21.18 22.22 12.42
C ASP A 98 -20.27 21.32 13.27
N PRO A 99 -18.97 21.21 12.96
CA PRO A 99 -18.04 20.28 13.63
C PRO A 99 -17.86 20.57 15.13
N ALA A 100 -18.03 21.82 15.57
CA ALA A 100 -17.94 22.16 17.00
C ALA A 100 -19.10 21.55 17.78
N LYS A 101 -20.33 21.66 17.26
CA LYS A 101 -21.53 21.07 17.88
C LYS A 101 -21.60 19.56 17.72
N ALA A 102 -21.05 19.03 16.64
CA ALA A 102 -20.92 17.59 16.46
C ALA A 102 -20.04 16.97 17.56
N ARG A 103 -18.92 17.63 17.94
CA ARG A 103 -18.07 17.18 19.06
C ARG A 103 -18.80 17.18 20.39
N ASP A 104 -19.58 18.22 20.70
CA ASP A 104 -20.35 18.26 21.95
C ASP A 104 -21.35 17.09 22.08
N ILE A 105 -21.92 16.63 20.97
CA ILE A 105 -22.94 15.56 20.96
C ILE A 105 -22.30 14.17 20.90
N LEU A 106 -21.22 14.01 20.15
CA LEU A 106 -20.58 12.72 19.90
C LEU A 106 -19.44 12.41 20.91
N GLY A 107 -19.02 13.40 21.70
CA GLY A 107 -17.84 13.33 22.55
C GLY A 107 -16.56 13.62 21.78
N ASP A 108 -15.45 13.76 22.52
CA ASP A 108 -14.12 13.89 21.90
C ASP A 108 -13.80 12.62 21.12
N PHE A 109 -13.94 12.70 19.80
CA PHE A 109 -13.35 11.73 18.90
C PHE A 109 -11.84 11.82 19.07
N ASP A 110 -11.24 10.73 19.52
CA ASP A 110 -9.80 10.53 19.47
C ASP A 110 -9.34 10.76 18.02
N PRO A 111 -8.65 11.87 17.71
CA PRO A 111 -8.34 12.24 16.33
C PRO A 111 -7.39 11.24 15.65
N ASP A 112 -6.79 10.33 16.44
CA ASP A 112 -5.94 9.24 15.95
C ASP A 112 -6.75 7.99 15.52
N ALA A 113 -8.06 7.95 15.77
CA ALA A 113 -8.95 6.89 15.28
C ALA A 113 -9.33 7.14 13.80
N THR A 114 -8.34 7.13 12.91
CA THR A 114 -8.59 7.16 11.47
C THR A 114 -9.40 5.92 11.06
N PRO A 115 -10.53 6.09 10.33
CA PRO A 115 -11.28 4.96 9.83
C PRO A 115 -10.39 4.22 8.84
N LYS A 116 -9.96 3.01 9.22
CA LYS A 116 -9.25 2.10 8.32
C LYS A 116 -10.11 1.92 7.07
N GLU A 117 -9.71 2.57 5.98
CA GLU A 117 -10.24 2.28 4.66
C GLU A 117 -10.18 0.76 4.46
N LYS A 118 -11.29 0.20 3.97
CA LYS A 118 -11.35 -1.16 3.45
C LYS A 118 -10.55 -1.21 2.13
N GLY A 119 -9.26 -0.92 2.19
CA GLY A 119 -8.31 -1.50 1.25
C GLY A 119 -8.30 -3.01 1.48
N GLU A 120 -8.03 -3.77 0.43
CA GLU A 120 -7.85 -5.23 0.47
C GLU A 120 -7.14 -5.70 1.74
N PRO A 121 -7.38 -6.95 2.20
CA PRO A 121 -6.69 -7.53 3.32
C PRO A 121 -5.19 -7.68 2.99
N ARG A 122 -4.45 -6.57 3.05
CA ARG A 122 -3.02 -6.56 3.31
C ARG A 122 -2.89 -7.36 4.58
N THR A 123 -2.07 -8.40 4.52
CA THR A 123 -1.65 -9.18 5.67
C THR A 123 -0.87 -8.27 6.60
N ILE A 124 -1.57 -7.36 7.29
CA ILE A 124 -1.08 -6.67 8.46
C ILE A 124 -0.72 -7.82 9.40
N LYS A 125 0.58 -8.10 9.50
CA LYS A 125 1.12 -9.02 10.49
C LYS A 125 0.41 -8.65 11.79
N LYS A 126 -0.39 -9.59 12.33
CA LYS A 126 -1.19 -9.34 13.53
C LYS A 126 -0.28 -8.64 14.54
N PRO A 127 -0.70 -7.50 15.12
CA PRO A 127 0.11 -6.84 16.13
C PRO A 127 0.53 -7.90 17.15
N PRO A 128 1.82 -7.92 17.54
CA PRO A 128 2.32 -8.94 18.45
C PRO A 128 1.37 -9.00 19.65
N LYS A 129 0.93 -10.21 20.01
CA LYS A 129 0.05 -10.38 21.18
C LYS A 129 0.75 -9.70 22.36
N PRO A 130 0.06 -8.82 23.11
CA PRO A 130 0.69 -8.13 24.24
C PRO A 130 1.34 -9.19 25.13
N ARG A 131 2.65 -9.05 25.34
CA ARG A 131 3.40 -10.01 26.14
C ARG A 131 2.83 -9.92 27.55
N ILE A 132 2.31 -11.05 28.04
CA ILE A 132 1.84 -11.13 29.43
C ILE A 132 3.09 -10.90 30.29
N PRO A 133 3.10 -9.92 31.20
CA PRO A 133 4.28 -9.63 31.99
C PRO A 133 4.61 -10.85 32.85
N THR A 134 5.78 -11.45 32.62
CA THR A 134 6.34 -12.53 33.44
C THR A 134 7.49 -11.97 34.25
N CYS A 135 7.65 -12.46 35.49
CA CYS A 135 8.76 -12.05 36.34
C CYS A 135 10.10 -12.39 35.67
N THR A 136 11.03 -11.43 35.65
CA THR A 136 12.36 -11.58 35.04
C THR A 136 13.23 -12.66 35.68
N ASN A 137 13.01 -12.94 36.97
CA ASN A 137 13.83 -13.89 37.72
C ASN A 137 13.26 -15.32 37.71
N CYS A 138 11.96 -15.47 38.01
CA CYS A 138 11.34 -16.79 38.19
C CYS A 138 10.33 -17.19 37.10
N GLY A 139 10.01 -16.29 36.16
CA GLY A 139 9.04 -16.57 35.10
C GLY A 139 7.57 -16.56 35.54
N TYR A 140 7.26 -16.30 36.81
CA TYR A 140 5.89 -16.22 37.31
C TYR A 140 5.06 -15.17 36.56
N SER A 141 3.83 -15.51 36.18
CA SER A 141 2.93 -14.59 35.47
C SER A 141 2.44 -13.48 36.41
N LEU A 142 2.79 -12.23 36.12
CA LEU A 142 2.40 -11.05 36.90
C LEU A 142 1.01 -10.52 36.54
N LYS A 143 0.23 -11.28 35.76
CA LYS A 143 -1.11 -10.88 35.30
C LYS A 143 -2.07 -10.74 36.47
N GLY A 144 -2.62 -9.53 36.67
CA GLY A 144 -3.64 -9.25 37.67
C GLY A 144 -3.11 -8.82 39.04
N LEU A 145 -1.79 -8.72 39.23
CA LEU A 145 -1.23 -8.12 40.44
C LEU A 145 -1.35 -6.58 40.39
N PRO A 146 -1.76 -5.92 41.49
CA PRO A 146 -1.83 -4.46 41.54
C PRO A 146 -0.41 -3.86 41.47
N ALA A 147 -0.27 -2.77 40.70
CA ALA A 147 0.97 -2.01 40.69
C ALA A 147 1.17 -1.31 42.05
N GLN A 148 2.39 -1.34 42.57
CA GLN A 148 2.76 -0.54 43.74
C GLN A 148 2.82 0.96 43.38
N PRO A 149 2.70 1.87 44.35
CA PRO A 149 2.83 3.32 44.13
C PRO A 149 4.19 3.74 43.55
N SER A 150 5.21 2.87 43.64
CA SER A 150 6.52 3.03 43.00
C SER A 150 6.52 2.73 41.49
N GLY A 151 5.39 2.33 40.89
CA GLY A 151 5.26 2.00 39.47
C GLY A 151 5.70 0.58 39.08
N GLY A 152 6.11 -0.25 40.04
CA GLY A 152 6.50 -1.64 39.80
C GLY A 152 5.53 -2.69 40.36
N ILE A 153 5.66 -3.92 39.91
CA ILE A 153 4.99 -5.11 40.46
C ILE A 153 6.04 -5.99 41.15
N VAL A 154 5.82 -6.29 42.43
CA VAL A 154 6.67 -7.22 43.18
C VAL A 154 6.16 -8.64 42.96
N CYS A 155 7.04 -9.54 42.54
CA CYS A 155 6.69 -10.94 42.34
C CYS A 155 6.42 -11.63 43.69
N PRO A 156 5.30 -12.34 43.88
CA PRO A 156 5.00 -13.01 45.15
C PRO A 156 5.93 -14.19 45.45
N GLU A 157 6.43 -14.88 44.42
CA GLU A 157 7.29 -16.07 44.59
C GLU A 157 8.73 -15.75 45.00
N CYS A 158 9.32 -14.70 44.44
CA CYS A 158 10.76 -14.41 44.57
C CYS A 158 11.06 -12.99 45.05
N SER A 159 10.03 -12.20 45.38
CA SER A 159 10.15 -10.81 45.85
C SER A 159 10.90 -9.87 44.91
N THR A 160 11.14 -10.27 43.66
CA THR A 160 11.82 -9.45 42.67
C THR A 160 10.90 -8.31 42.22
N HIS A 161 11.42 -7.07 42.26
CA HIS A 161 10.72 -5.90 41.77
C HIS A 161 10.81 -5.84 40.24
N ASN A 162 9.66 -5.91 39.56
CA ASN A 162 9.58 -5.81 38.12
C ASN A 162 8.98 -4.46 37.76
N THR A 163 9.66 -3.69 36.93
CA THR A 163 9.12 -2.44 36.37
C THR A 163 8.01 -2.79 35.39
N VAL A 164 6.82 -2.20 35.56
CA VAL A 164 5.78 -2.31 34.55
C VAL A 164 6.24 -1.48 33.36
N VAL A 165 6.66 -2.14 32.29
CA VAL A 165 6.94 -1.46 31.03
C VAL A 165 5.61 -0.84 30.60
N LEU A 166 5.53 0.49 30.64
CA LEU A 166 4.36 1.18 30.14
C LEU A 166 4.26 0.87 28.65
N ARG A 167 3.05 0.67 28.15
CA ARG A 167 2.83 0.43 26.72
C ARG A 167 3.52 1.49 25.84
N ARG A 168 3.57 2.73 26.33
CA ARG A 168 4.29 3.84 25.71
C ARG A 168 5.80 3.58 25.55
N ASP A 169 6.44 3.01 26.56
CA ASP A 169 7.88 2.73 26.53
C ASP A 169 8.17 1.57 25.56
N GLU A 170 7.32 0.54 25.56
CA GLU A 170 7.41 -0.58 24.59
C GLU A 170 7.19 -0.11 23.15
N ASP A 171 6.21 0.78 22.92
CA ASP A 171 5.95 1.38 21.62
C ASP A 171 7.12 2.28 21.17
N GLU A 172 7.78 3.00 22.10
CA GLU A 172 8.96 3.82 21.81
C GLU A 172 10.18 2.97 21.48
N GLU A 173 10.44 1.90 22.23
CA GLU A 173 11.50 0.94 21.93
C GLU A 173 11.28 0.27 20.58
N THR A 174 10.07 -0.21 20.33
CA THR A 174 9.70 -0.82 19.04
C THR A 174 9.85 0.18 17.90
N SER A 175 9.48 1.44 18.09
CA SER A 175 9.67 2.51 17.10
C SER A 175 11.15 2.77 16.81
N ARG A 176 12.00 2.77 17.84
CA ARG A 176 13.46 2.92 17.68
C ARG A 176 14.07 1.71 16.96
N GLU A 177 13.62 0.50 17.28
CA GLU A 177 14.06 -0.71 16.61
C GLU A 177 13.65 -0.73 15.13
N ILE A 178 12.40 -0.40 14.83
CA ILE A 178 11.90 -0.27 13.46
C ILE A 178 12.72 0.78 12.71
N ALA A 179 12.93 1.96 13.30
CA ALA A 179 13.74 3.01 12.70
C ALA A 179 15.17 2.53 12.37
N ARG A 180 15.83 1.79 13.29
CA ARG A 180 17.16 1.20 13.02
C ARG A 180 17.11 0.19 11.87
N TRP A 181 16.11 -0.68 11.86
CA TRP A 181 15.93 -1.68 10.81
C TRP A 181 15.65 -1.07 9.44
N THR A 182 14.95 0.06 9.38
CA THR A 182 14.72 0.82 8.14
C THR A 182 16.02 1.28 7.49
N TYR A 183 17.06 1.59 8.27
CA TYR A 183 18.39 1.93 7.73
C TYR A 183 19.29 0.71 7.52
N LEU A 184 19.25 -0.27 8.43
CA LEU A 184 20.14 -1.44 8.38
C LEU A 184 19.84 -2.36 7.19
N LYS A 185 18.55 -2.64 6.88
CA LYS A 185 18.18 -3.53 5.76
C LYS A 185 18.75 -3.03 4.41
N PRO A 186 18.53 -1.77 3.97
CA PRO A 186 19.10 -1.30 2.72
C PRO A 186 20.62 -1.14 2.78
N LEU A 187 21.19 -0.84 3.95
CA LEU A 187 22.65 -0.79 4.12
C LEU A 187 23.31 -2.16 3.88
N TYR A 188 22.73 -3.25 4.41
CA TYR A 188 23.24 -4.60 4.15
C TYR A 188 23.13 -4.98 2.67
N LEU A 189 22.03 -4.60 2.00
CA LEU A 189 21.87 -4.80 0.54
C LEU A 189 22.91 -4.01 -0.24
N LEU A 190 23.19 -2.77 0.15
CA LEU A 190 24.22 -1.93 -0.46
C LEU A 190 25.61 -2.54 -0.31
N ILE A 191 26.01 -2.89 0.91
CA ILE A 191 27.35 -3.45 1.19
C ILE A 191 27.50 -4.79 0.46
N GLY A 192 26.53 -5.71 0.61
CA GLY A 192 26.59 -7.04 0.00
C GLY A 192 26.54 -6.97 -1.53
N GLY A 193 25.64 -6.16 -2.09
CA GLY A 193 25.51 -5.95 -3.53
C GLY A 193 26.77 -5.32 -4.14
N LEU A 194 27.35 -4.30 -3.51
CA LEU A 194 28.52 -3.61 -4.03
C LEU A 194 29.79 -4.47 -3.96
N ILE A 195 30.00 -5.22 -2.87
CA ILE A 195 31.08 -6.20 -2.78
C ILE A 195 30.93 -7.26 -3.88
N GLY A 196 29.73 -7.83 -4.02
CA GLY A 196 29.46 -8.83 -5.07
C GLY A 196 29.69 -8.27 -6.48
N TYR A 197 29.20 -7.07 -6.76
CA TYR A 197 29.38 -6.39 -8.05
C TYR A 197 30.87 -6.16 -8.38
N VAL A 198 31.64 -5.61 -7.44
CA VAL A 198 33.08 -5.36 -7.64
C VAL A 198 33.84 -6.66 -7.87
N LEU A 199 33.59 -7.70 -7.08
CA LEU A 199 34.24 -9.01 -7.25
C LEU A 199 33.92 -9.61 -8.63
N LEU A 200 32.68 -9.49 -9.10
CA LEU A 200 32.28 -9.97 -10.42
C LEU A 200 32.92 -9.16 -11.56
N LEU A 201 33.07 -7.84 -11.41
CA LEU A 201 33.79 -7.01 -12.38
C LEU A 201 35.27 -7.39 -12.47
N ILE A 202 35.92 -7.64 -11.33
CA ILE A 202 37.32 -8.10 -11.28
C ILE A 202 37.44 -9.47 -11.94
N ALA A 203 36.62 -10.44 -11.53
CA ALA A 203 36.62 -11.80 -12.05
C ALA A 203 36.38 -11.80 -13.57
N ARG A 204 35.44 -10.99 -14.05
CA ARG A 204 35.17 -10.83 -15.47
C ARG A 204 36.35 -10.23 -16.22
N GLY A 205 36.96 -9.16 -15.71
CA GLY A 205 38.15 -8.56 -16.31
C GLY A 205 39.32 -9.55 -16.42
N TRP A 206 39.40 -10.48 -15.46
CA TRP A 206 40.46 -11.50 -15.41
C TRP A 206 40.22 -12.69 -16.34
N ILE A 207 39.02 -13.29 -16.28
CA ILE A 207 38.66 -14.50 -17.05
C ILE A 207 38.45 -14.16 -18.53
N ASN A 208 37.76 -13.05 -18.79
CA ASN A 208 37.14 -12.73 -20.07
C ASN A 208 37.85 -11.57 -20.78
N GLY A 209 39.18 -11.46 -20.66
CA GLY A 209 39.98 -10.36 -21.22
C GLY A 209 39.83 -10.11 -22.74
N ASN A 210 39.19 -11.02 -23.49
CA ASN A 210 38.88 -10.88 -24.91
C ASN A 210 37.38 -10.78 -25.23
N LEU A 211 36.49 -10.96 -24.25
CA LEU A 211 35.04 -10.84 -24.44
C LEU A 211 34.68 -9.35 -24.37
N ASP A 212 34.84 -8.70 -25.52
CA ASP A 212 34.19 -7.45 -25.92
C ASP A 212 34.09 -6.39 -24.81
N ALA A 213 35.18 -5.64 -24.65
CA ALA A 213 35.20 -4.21 -24.37
C ALA A 213 34.09 -3.63 -23.49
N SER A 214 33.95 -4.11 -22.25
CA SER A 214 32.99 -3.60 -21.26
C SER A 214 31.53 -3.65 -21.75
N ILE A 215 30.60 -3.91 -20.84
CA ILE A 215 29.17 -3.68 -21.11
C ILE A 215 28.90 -2.26 -21.64
N TYR A 216 29.81 -1.33 -21.34
CA TYR A 216 29.73 0.07 -21.64
C TYR A 216 30.41 0.46 -22.96
N GLY A 217 31.08 -0.45 -23.66
CA GLY A 217 31.74 -0.19 -24.94
C GLY A 217 32.95 0.77 -24.91
N ILE A 218 33.30 1.36 -23.75
CA ILE A 218 34.14 2.57 -23.70
C ILE A 218 35.64 2.27 -23.90
N VAL A 219 36.13 1.08 -23.49
CA VAL A 219 37.56 0.76 -23.57
C VAL A 219 37.77 -0.55 -24.33
N ARG A 220 37.98 -0.44 -25.64
CA ARG A 220 38.53 -1.53 -26.46
C ARG A 220 40.05 -1.56 -26.27
N ALA A 221 40.53 -2.36 -25.32
CA ALA A 221 41.95 -2.70 -25.22
C ALA A 221 42.19 -4.13 -25.76
N PRO A 222 42.24 -4.35 -27.08
CA PRO A 222 42.48 -5.68 -27.63
C PRO A 222 43.85 -6.21 -27.17
N GLY A 223 43.86 -7.40 -26.53
CA GLY A 223 45.07 -8.19 -26.31
C GLY A 223 45.83 -7.99 -24.99
N GLN A 224 45.40 -7.08 -24.10
CA GLN A 224 46.02 -6.94 -22.78
C GLN A 224 45.17 -7.60 -21.67
N ARG A 225 45.53 -8.83 -21.28
CA ARG A 225 45.15 -9.36 -19.97
C ARG A 225 46.04 -8.71 -18.92
N GLY A 226 45.46 -8.10 -17.90
CA GLY A 226 46.24 -7.50 -16.82
C GLY A 226 45.40 -6.76 -15.78
N TRP A 227 45.99 -6.54 -14.61
CA TRP A 227 45.38 -5.82 -13.49
C TRP A 227 44.87 -4.42 -13.87
N ASN A 228 45.55 -3.75 -14.80
CA ASN A 228 45.16 -2.41 -15.27
C ASN A 228 43.78 -2.42 -15.93
N VAL A 229 43.47 -3.42 -16.76
CA VAL A 229 42.16 -3.53 -17.42
C VAL A 229 41.06 -3.85 -16.40
N ALA A 230 41.35 -4.72 -15.43
CA ALA A 230 40.42 -5.02 -14.34
C ALA A 230 40.10 -3.77 -13.51
N LEU A 231 41.11 -2.98 -13.16
CA LEU A 231 40.93 -1.73 -12.41
C LEU A 231 40.11 -0.69 -13.20
N VAL A 232 40.40 -0.49 -14.48
CA VAL A 232 39.62 0.43 -15.33
C VAL A 232 38.16 -0.01 -15.42
N ASN A 233 37.90 -1.31 -15.60
CA ASN A 233 36.54 -1.85 -15.62
C ASN A 233 35.80 -1.63 -14.30
N VAL A 234 36.48 -1.79 -13.16
CA VAL A 234 35.91 -1.50 -11.84
C VAL A 234 35.58 -0.01 -11.71
N LEU A 235 36.49 0.88 -12.08
CA LEU A 235 36.27 2.33 -11.98
C LEU A 235 35.12 2.81 -12.86
N VAL A 236 35.08 2.38 -14.13
CA VAL A 236 33.99 2.72 -15.06
C VAL A 236 32.68 2.13 -14.57
N GLY A 237 32.68 0.88 -14.10
CA GLY A 237 31.50 0.22 -13.54
C GLY A 237 30.94 0.94 -12.31
N LEU A 238 31.81 1.35 -11.39
CA LEU A 238 31.41 2.12 -10.20
C LEU A 238 30.90 3.52 -10.55
N ALA A 239 31.52 4.21 -11.52
CA ALA A 239 31.04 5.50 -11.99
C ALA A 239 29.64 5.39 -12.62
N PHE A 240 29.42 4.37 -13.44
CA PHE A 240 28.11 4.11 -14.04
C PHE A 240 27.06 3.69 -13.01
N TYR A 241 27.43 2.88 -12.01
CA TYR A 241 26.57 2.56 -10.87
C TYR A 241 26.14 3.83 -10.13
N ALA A 242 27.09 4.71 -9.77
CA ALA A 242 26.79 5.97 -9.09
C ALA A 242 25.85 6.85 -9.90
N TRP A 243 26.08 6.97 -11.21
CA TRP A 243 25.18 7.67 -12.13
C TRP A 243 23.76 7.09 -12.11
N THR A 244 23.65 5.75 -12.21
CA THR A 244 22.35 5.06 -12.22
C THR A 244 21.59 5.25 -10.91
N VAL A 245 22.29 5.27 -9.77
CA VAL A 245 21.70 5.57 -8.45
C VAL A 245 21.12 6.97 -8.41
N VAL A 246 21.82 7.97 -8.96
CA VAL A 246 21.31 9.35 -9.04
C VAL A 246 20.07 9.42 -9.91
N VAL A 247 20.09 8.81 -11.10
CA VAL A 247 18.93 8.79 -12.02
C VAL A 247 17.73 8.12 -11.37
N ALA A 248 17.89 6.91 -10.83
CA ALA A 248 16.80 6.17 -10.21
C ALA A 248 16.23 6.93 -9.00
N SER A 249 17.09 7.44 -8.12
CA SER A 249 16.65 8.21 -6.95
C SER A 249 15.88 9.46 -7.34
N THR A 250 16.34 10.17 -8.38
CA THR A 250 15.66 11.37 -8.88
C THR A 250 14.29 11.03 -9.46
N LEU A 251 14.19 9.96 -10.26
CA LEU A 251 12.91 9.52 -10.84
C LEU A 251 11.93 9.04 -9.77
N THR A 252 12.40 8.29 -8.77
CA THR A 252 11.56 7.88 -7.63
C THR A 252 11.06 9.09 -6.84
N ILE A 253 11.90 10.11 -6.61
CA ILE A 253 11.47 11.36 -5.94
C ILE A 253 10.40 12.07 -6.78
N LEU A 254 10.61 12.20 -8.09
CA LEU A 254 9.64 12.87 -8.98
C LEU A 254 8.31 12.11 -9.03
N ALA A 255 8.33 10.78 -9.10
CA ALA A 255 7.13 9.95 -9.04
C ALA A 255 6.41 10.06 -7.68
N GLY A 256 7.17 10.07 -6.58
CA GLY A 256 6.67 10.30 -5.23
C GLY A 256 6.01 11.66 -5.06
N LEU A 257 6.57 12.71 -5.66
CA LEU A 257 5.99 14.06 -5.65
C LEU A 257 4.75 14.18 -6.53
N ALA A 258 4.71 13.45 -7.65
CA ALA A 258 3.66 13.62 -8.65
C ALA A 258 2.39 12.82 -8.34
N TRP A 259 2.49 11.59 -7.80
CA TRP A 259 1.29 10.79 -7.49
C TRP A 259 1.40 9.77 -6.35
N ALA A 260 2.58 9.24 -6.02
CA ALA A 260 2.66 8.16 -5.01
C ALA A 260 2.68 8.67 -3.56
N GLY A 261 3.00 9.95 -3.33
CA GLY A 261 3.28 10.50 -2.02
C GLY A 261 4.66 10.07 -1.51
N LEU A 262 5.36 10.97 -0.78
CA LEU A 262 6.63 10.65 -0.13
C LEU A 262 6.38 10.26 1.32
N SER A 263 6.38 8.97 1.62
CA SER A 263 6.25 8.44 3.00
C SER A 263 7.59 8.40 3.76
N THR A 264 8.71 8.48 3.04
CA THR A 264 10.05 8.31 3.60
C THR A 264 10.92 9.56 3.43
N THR A 265 11.90 9.73 4.33
CA THR A 265 12.87 10.83 4.21
C THR A 265 13.80 10.59 3.02
N PHE A 266 14.24 11.68 2.36
CA PHE A 266 15.15 11.61 1.19
C PHE A 266 16.42 10.78 1.44
N ARG A 267 16.96 10.81 2.66
CA ARG A 267 18.16 10.04 3.02
C ARG A 267 17.91 8.54 2.99
N VAL A 268 16.78 8.09 3.54
CA VAL A 268 16.38 6.67 3.52
C VAL A 268 16.09 6.23 2.10
N LEU A 269 15.36 7.04 1.33
CA LEU A 269 15.01 6.75 -0.06
C LEU A 269 16.27 6.55 -0.94
N PHE A 270 17.26 7.43 -0.79
CA PHE A 270 18.52 7.31 -1.52
C PHE A 270 19.29 6.05 -1.12
N LEU A 271 19.39 5.76 0.18
CA LEU A 271 20.06 4.55 0.68
C LEU A 271 19.36 3.27 0.19
N GLN A 272 18.03 3.24 0.20
CA GLN A 272 17.23 2.14 -0.34
C GLN A 272 17.48 1.97 -1.84
N SER A 273 17.40 3.04 -2.62
CA SER A 273 17.63 3.01 -4.07
C SER A 273 19.04 2.53 -4.41
N ALA A 274 20.05 3.00 -3.68
CA ALA A 274 21.43 2.57 -3.83
C ALA A 274 21.60 1.07 -3.50
N GLY A 275 21.03 0.61 -2.39
CA GLY A 275 21.08 -0.79 -1.98
C GLY A 275 20.40 -1.73 -2.98
N LEU A 276 19.23 -1.33 -3.49
CA LEU A 276 18.51 -2.10 -4.52
C LEU A 276 19.28 -2.17 -5.83
N LEU A 277 19.81 -1.05 -6.30
CA LEU A 277 20.61 -1.07 -7.53
C LEU A 277 21.87 -1.90 -7.35
N ALA A 278 22.55 -1.84 -6.19
CA ALA A 278 23.76 -2.63 -5.97
C ALA A 278 23.50 -4.13 -6.13
N THR A 279 22.39 -4.64 -5.59
CA THR A 279 22.02 -6.06 -5.73
C THR A 279 21.61 -6.40 -7.15
N ILE A 280 20.83 -5.54 -7.82
CA ILE A 280 20.42 -5.75 -9.22
C ILE A 280 21.65 -5.75 -10.15
N PHE A 281 22.60 -4.83 -9.97
CA PHE A 281 23.85 -4.80 -10.74
C PHE A 281 24.70 -6.05 -10.49
N ALA A 282 24.78 -6.53 -9.26
CA ALA A 282 25.48 -7.77 -8.94
C ALA A 282 24.83 -8.98 -9.64
N VAL A 283 23.51 -9.14 -9.54
CA VAL A 283 22.76 -10.23 -10.20
C VAL A 283 22.87 -10.13 -11.72
N TRP A 284 22.69 -8.93 -12.28
CA TRP A 284 22.79 -8.70 -13.72
C TRP A 284 24.19 -9.02 -14.23
N THR A 285 25.24 -8.60 -13.51
CA THR A 285 26.63 -8.92 -13.85
C THR A 285 26.89 -10.41 -13.75
N LEU A 286 26.40 -11.07 -12.71
CA LEU A 286 26.51 -12.52 -12.53
C LEU A 286 25.90 -13.27 -13.72
N LEU A 287 24.65 -12.95 -14.07
CA LEU A 287 23.94 -13.57 -15.18
C LEU A 287 24.63 -13.33 -16.52
N TYR A 288 25.22 -12.15 -16.72
CA TYR A 288 25.99 -11.85 -17.92
C TYR A 288 27.34 -12.58 -17.95
N THR A 289 27.98 -12.78 -16.79
CA THR A 289 29.29 -13.47 -16.73
C THR A 289 29.20 -14.95 -17.04
N ILE A 290 28.05 -15.58 -16.75
CA ILE A 290 27.80 -16.97 -17.11
C ILE A 290 27.45 -17.00 -18.61
N PRO A 291 28.11 -17.83 -19.43
CA PRO A 291 27.85 -17.93 -20.86
C PRO A 291 26.53 -18.67 -21.14
N LEU A 292 25.42 -18.09 -20.69
CA LEU A 292 24.08 -18.58 -20.96
C LEU A 292 23.72 -18.21 -22.40
N PRO A 293 23.04 -19.08 -23.16
CA PRO A 293 22.52 -18.77 -24.49
C PRO A 293 21.28 -17.85 -24.42
N LEU A 294 21.26 -16.93 -23.46
CA LEU A 294 20.19 -15.96 -23.26
C LEU A 294 20.59 -14.64 -23.93
N PRO A 295 19.70 -14.04 -24.74
CA PRO A 295 19.99 -12.73 -25.28
C PRO A 295 19.99 -11.68 -24.16
N TRP A 296 20.82 -10.64 -24.32
CA TRP A 296 21.04 -9.60 -23.31
C TRP A 296 19.73 -8.93 -22.83
N TRP A 297 18.75 -8.76 -23.73
CA TRP A 297 17.46 -8.15 -23.40
C TRP A 297 16.64 -9.01 -22.44
N ALA A 298 16.78 -10.34 -22.49
CA ALA A 298 16.08 -11.25 -21.58
C ALA A 298 16.66 -11.15 -20.16
N ILE A 299 17.99 -11.06 -20.05
CA ILE A 299 18.69 -10.84 -18.76
C ILE A 299 18.26 -9.48 -18.17
N SER A 300 18.24 -8.43 -18.98
CA SER A 300 17.81 -7.10 -18.53
C SER A 300 16.34 -7.06 -18.11
N ALA A 301 15.44 -7.74 -18.83
CA ALA A 301 14.03 -7.85 -18.46
C ALA A 301 13.85 -8.59 -17.12
N PHE A 302 14.58 -9.69 -16.92
CA PHE A 302 14.58 -10.43 -15.66
C PHE A 302 15.05 -9.56 -14.50
N CYS A 303 16.17 -8.85 -14.64
CA CYS A 303 16.65 -7.92 -13.62
C CYS A 303 15.68 -6.74 -13.38
N GLY A 304 14.99 -6.26 -14.43
CA GLY A 304 13.93 -5.27 -14.31
C GLY A 304 12.75 -5.75 -13.46
N LEU A 305 12.31 -7.01 -13.63
CA LEU A 305 11.27 -7.60 -12.79
C LEU A 305 11.69 -7.72 -11.32
N PHE A 306 12.94 -8.14 -11.06
CA PHE A 306 13.51 -8.14 -9.72
C PHE A 306 13.55 -6.74 -9.12
N TYR A 307 13.92 -5.74 -9.92
CA TYR A 307 13.94 -4.34 -9.47
C TYR A 307 12.53 -3.84 -9.11
N ILE A 308 11.50 -4.14 -9.92
CA ILE A 308 10.11 -3.81 -9.60
C ILE A 308 9.66 -4.47 -8.29
N TYR A 309 9.93 -5.78 -8.14
CA TYR A 309 9.60 -6.51 -6.92
C TYR A 309 10.23 -5.87 -5.67
N TYR A 310 11.52 -5.54 -5.78
CA TYR A 310 12.26 -4.92 -4.68
C TYR A 310 11.81 -3.48 -4.39
N LEU A 311 11.49 -2.69 -5.41
CA LEU A 311 10.92 -1.35 -5.23
C LEU A 311 9.59 -1.44 -4.48
N ALA A 312 8.71 -2.35 -4.89
CA ALA A 312 7.41 -2.55 -4.26
C ALA A 312 7.55 -2.99 -2.78
N ASP A 313 8.45 -3.93 -2.47
CA ASP A 313 8.67 -4.42 -1.10
C ASP A 313 9.36 -3.38 -0.20
N MET A 314 10.38 -2.67 -0.71
CA MET A 314 11.24 -1.82 0.14
C MET A 314 10.74 -0.38 0.28
N GLN A 315 10.05 0.14 -0.75
CA GLN A 315 9.53 1.51 -0.75
C GLN A 315 8.02 1.55 -0.50
N GLU A 316 7.39 0.38 -0.30
CA GLU A 316 5.93 0.25 -0.13
C GLU A 316 5.12 0.87 -1.29
N ILE A 317 5.72 0.90 -2.49
CA ILE A 317 5.12 1.45 -3.70
C ILE A 317 4.24 0.39 -4.35
N GLU A 318 3.11 0.80 -4.93
CA GLU A 318 2.27 -0.12 -5.71
C GLU A 318 3.03 -0.70 -6.91
N TRP A 319 2.75 -1.96 -7.25
CA TRP A 319 3.51 -2.67 -8.28
C TRP A 319 3.45 -1.98 -9.66
N TRP A 320 2.33 -1.32 -9.97
CA TRP A 320 2.18 -0.55 -11.21
C TRP A 320 3.08 0.69 -11.24
N ASP A 321 3.14 1.46 -10.15
CA ASP A 321 4.00 2.63 -10.03
C ASP A 321 5.49 2.25 -10.08
N ALA A 322 5.86 1.15 -9.40
CA ALA A 322 7.21 0.60 -9.48
C ALA A 322 7.59 0.20 -10.92
N THR A 323 6.63 -0.29 -11.71
CA THR A 323 6.83 -0.62 -13.13
C THR A 323 7.10 0.64 -13.96
N VAL A 324 6.33 1.71 -13.74
CA VAL A 324 6.53 3.00 -14.42
C VAL A 324 7.91 3.59 -14.08
N ILE A 325 8.32 3.57 -12.81
CA ILE A 325 9.63 4.03 -12.37
C ILE A 325 10.76 3.20 -13.03
N MET A 326 10.61 1.88 -13.09
CA MET A 326 11.58 0.99 -13.74
C MET A 326 11.72 1.33 -15.23
N LEU A 327 10.61 1.47 -15.96
CA LEU A 327 10.63 1.78 -17.39
C LEU A 327 11.27 3.15 -17.64
N ALA A 328 10.89 4.18 -16.87
CA ALA A 328 11.48 5.51 -16.98
C ALA A 328 12.99 5.48 -16.70
N THR A 329 13.41 4.78 -15.65
CA THR A 329 14.83 4.61 -15.30
C THR A 329 15.58 3.90 -16.43
N GLY A 330 15.01 2.82 -16.97
CA GLY A 330 15.58 2.08 -18.09
C GLY A 330 15.75 2.94 -19.35
N VAL A 331 14.76 3.78 -19.69
CA VAL A 331 14.84 4.69 -20.84
C VAL A 331 15.94 5.74 -20.63
N VAL A 332 16.00 6.39 -19.47
CA VAL A 332 17.02 7.42 -19.20
C VAL A 332 18.43 6.81 -19.20
N VAL A 333 18.61 5.68 -18.52
CA VAL A 333 19.89 4.97 -18.48
C VAL A 333 20.29 4.48 -19.88
N GLY A 334 19.36 3.89 -20.63
CA GLY A 334 19.58 3.45 -22.01
C GLY A 334 19.96 4.60 -22.95
N ALA A 335 19.27 5.75 -22.83
CA ALA A 335 19.61 6.95 -23.58
C ALA A 335 21.01 7.47 -23.23
N THR A 336 21.38 7.50 -21.95
CA THR A 336 22.74 7.89 -21.54
C THR A 336 23.83 6.96 -22.06
N LEU A 337 23.58 5.65 -22.09
CA LEU A 337 24.49 4.69 -22.69
C LEU A 337 24.62 4.89 -24.20
N LEU A 338 23.51 5.15 -24.89
CA LEU A 338 23.51 5.42 -26.32
C LEU A 338 24.35 6.66 -26.63
N VAL A 339 24.16 7.76 -25.89
CA VAL A 339 24.96 8.98 -26.04
C VAL A 339 26.44 8.71 -25.75
N ALA A 340 26.76 8.04 -24.62
CA ALA A 340 28.14 7.70 -24.27
C ALA A 340 28.84 6.88 -25.36
N SER A 341 28.14 5.90 -25.95
CA SER A 341 28.66 5.06 -27.03
C SER A 341 28.89 5.78 -28.37
N ARG A 342 28.38 7.02 -28.50
CA ARG A 342 28.61 7.88 -29.67
C ARG A 342 29.73 8.89 -29.44
N VAL A 343 30.02 9.21 -28.18
CA VAL A 343 31.03 10.20 -27.80
C VAL A 343 32.41 9.56 -27.64
N PHE A 344 32.46 8.34 -27.13
CA PHE A 344 33.68 7.55 -26.91
C PHE A 344 33.83 6.45 -27.95
#